data_AF-A0A382Y4D0-F1
#
_entry.id   AF-A0A382Y4D0-F1
#
_cell.length_a   1.000
_cell.length_b   1.000
_cell.length_c   1.000
_cell.angle_alpha   90.00
_cell.angle_beta   90.00
_cell.angle_gamma   90.00
#
_symmetry.space_group_name_H-M   'P 1'
#
loop_
_entity.id
_entity.type
_entity.pdbx_description
1 polymer ?
#
loop_
_entity_poly.entity_id
_entity_poly.type
_entity_poly.pdbx_seq_one_letter_code
_entity_poly.pdbx_strand_id
1 'polypeptide(L)'
;MTSSDEPKQPAIEVTRKELEQFPAPVLERYEIALEKLSGRLADETCQQWATEGLEIARMTVRSWEAAAEFFDASVAVQRQLPSGQFLKWAKTGTSLCEDSPSLAVAYFKSSPKAMLRLRPRYIDDWANVCRALYRGTWKSSALSCRLFEATPDLLETLSFEEFCHFGEFLEILSRRSYDQ
;
A
#
# COMPACT_ATOMS: atom_id res chain seq x y z
N MET A 1 22.97 21.30 -32.62
CA MET A 1 23.79 20.32 -31.90
C MET A 1 22.85 19.57 -30.97
N THR A 2 22.60 18.32 -31.36
CA THR A 2 22.06 17.18 -30.58
C THR A 2 20.96 17.47 -29.55
N SER A 3 19.73 17.24 -30.02
CA SER A 3 18.56 16.87 -29.23
C SER A 3 18.93 15.84 -28.16
N SER A 4 18.86 16.23 -26.89
CA SER A 4 18.93 15.32 -25.76
C SER A 4 17.50 14.93 -25.38
N ASP A 5 16.92 13.97 -26.09
CA ASP A 5 15.62 13.41 -25.75
C ASP A 5 15.66 11.89 -25.98
N GLU A 6 16.10 11.17 -24.96
CA GLU A 6 15.96 9.72 -24.76
C GLU A 6 16.23 9.42 -23.26
N PRO A 7 15.48 8.54 -22.54
CA PRO A 7 14.14 8.01 -22.77
C PRO A 7 13.23 8.30 -21.54
N LYS A 8 12.40 9.35 -21.58
CA LYS A 8 11.48 9.70 -20.47
C LYS A 8 10.30 8.73 -20.30
N GLN A 9 10.01 7.90 -21.30
CA GLN A 9 8.69 7.30 -21.50
C GLN A 9 8.55 5.77 -21.57
N PRO A 10 9.59 4.91 -21.73
CA PRO A 10 9.32 3.50 -22.03
C PRO A 10 8.66 2.78 -20.86
N ALA A 11 9.14 2.96 -19.61
CA ALA A 11 8.61 2.22 -18.47
C ALA A 11 7.16 2.61 -18.10
N ILE A 12 6.83 3.90 -18.12
CA ILE A 12 5.48 4.42 -17.82
C ILE A 12 4.49 4.01 -18.91
N GLU A 13 4.91 4.07 -20.17
CA GLU A 13 4.06 3.68 -21.32
C GLU A 13 3.87 2.15 -21.40
N VAL A 14 4.93 1.37 -21.16
CA VAL A 14 4.83 -0.09 -21.04
C VAL A 14 3.90 -0.46 -19.88
N THR A 15 4.09 0.14 -18.70
CA THR A 15 3.22 -0.08 -17.55
C THR A 15 1.76 0.23 -17.89
N ARG A 16 1.49 1.36 -18.55
CA ARG A 16 0.13 1.71 -18.99
C ARG A 16 -0.49 0.62 -19.86
N LYS A 17 0.21 0.20 -20.93
CA LYS A 17 -0.26 -0.84 -21.86
C LYS A 17 -0.49 -2.17 -21.16
N GLU A 18 0.34 -2.49 -20.17
CA GLU A 18 0.18 -3.70 -19.38
C GLU A 18 -1.02 -3.63 -18.43
N LEU A 19 -1.31 -2.45 -17.87
CA LEU A 19 -2.47 -2.23 -17.00
C LEU A 19 -3.82 -2.34 -17.74
N GLU A 20 -3.85 -2.16 -19.07
CA GLU A 20 -5.04 -2.37 -19.91
C GLU A 20 -5.57 -3.80 -19.87
N GLN A 21 -4.75 -4.78 -19.46
CA GLN A 21 -5.14 -6.18 -19.33
C GLN A 21 -5.96 -6.46 -18.06
N PHE A 22 -6.01 -5.51 -17.13
CA PHE A 22 -6.72 -5.61 -15.85
C PHE A 22 -8.06 -4.87 -15.90
N PRO A 23 -8.94 -5.05 -14.91
CA PRO A 23 -10.20 -4.30 -14.85
C PRO A 23 -9.99 -2.77 -14.92
N ALA A 24 -10.92 -2.09 -15.59
CA ALA A 24 -10.86 -0.64 -15.85
C ALA A 24 -10.47 0.23 -14.65
N PRO A 25 -10.91 -0.03 -13.39
CA PRO A 25 -10.53 0.79 -12.25
C PRO A 25 -9.01 0.89 -12.01
N VAL A 26 -8.22 -0.12 -12.41
CA VAL A 26 -6.77 -0.10 -12.21
C VAL A 26 -6.13 0.95 -13.10
N LEU A 27 -6.44 0.91 -14.40
CA LEU A 27 -5.89 1.84 -15.39
C LEU A 27 -6.39 3.27 -15.13
N GLU A 28 -7.68 3.45 -14.87
CA GLU A 28 -8.27 4.77 -14.56
C GLU A 28 -7.57 5.44 -13.37
N ARG A 29 -7.38 4.71 -12.28
CA ARG A 29 -6.72 5.24 -11.08
C ARG A 29 -5.24 5.48 -11.30
N TYR A 30 -4.56 4.62 -12.05
CA TYR A 30 -3.17 4.84 -12.45
C TYR A 30 -3.00 6.14 -13.23
N GLU A 31 -3.86 6.40 -14.23
CA GLU A 31 -3.77 7.60 -15.06
C GLU A 31 -4.03 8.88 -14.25
N ILE A 32 -5.06 8.87 -13.40
CA ILE A 32 -5.37 9.98 -12.49
C ILE A 32 -4.22 10.25 -11.52
N ALA A 33 -3.60 9.19 -10.99
CA ALA A 33 -2.48 9.32 -10.07
C ALA A 33 -1.22 9.81 -10.78
N LEU A 34 -0.91 9.28 -11.97
CA LEU A 34 0.24 9.64 -12.79
C LEU A 34 0.22 11.12 -13.17
N GLU A 35 -0.94 11.64 -13.58
CA GLU A 35 -1.12 13.07 -13.90
C GLU A 35 -0.72 13.95 -12.70
N LYS A 36 -1.13 13.56 -11.48
CA LYS A 36 -0.87 14.33 -10.25
C LYS A 36 0.55 14.14 -9.70
N LEU A 37 1.16 12.98 -9.95
CA LEU A 37 2.47 12.61 -9.40
C LEU A 37 3.63 12.99 -10.31
N SER A 38 3.45 13.00 -11.62
CA SER A 38 4.48 13.38 -12.60
C SER A 38 5.03 14.80 -12.41
N GLY A 39 4.23 15.72 -11.89
CA GLY A 39 4.68 17.07 -11.53
C GLY A 39 5.33 17.20 -10.14
N ARG A 40 5.32 16.14 -9.33
CA ARG A 40 5.73 16.18 -7.90
C ARG A 40 6.88 15.23 -7.57
N LEU A 41 7.02 14.15 -8.32
CA LEU A 41 8.07 13.15 -8.16
C LEU A 41 9.13 13.33 -9.25
N ALA A 42 10.37 12.97 -8.92
CA ALA A 42 11.39 12.81 -9.95
C ALA A 42 11.00 11.65 -10.88
N ASP A 43 11.39 11.74 -12.15
CA ASP A 43 11.05 10.77 -13.20
C ASP A 43 11.36 9.33 -12.77
N GLU A 44 12.54 9.10 -12.19
CA GLU A 44 12.96 7.79 -11.69
C GLU A 44 12.03 7.24 -10.60
N THR A 45 11.64 8.09 -9.64
CA THR A 45 10.70 7.69 -8.57
C THR A 45 9.31 7.39 -9.15
N CYS A 46 8.88 8.17 -10.15
CA CYS A 46 7.59 7.95 -10.82
C CYS A 46 7.59 6.63 -11.61
N GLN A 47 8.69 6.30 -12.29
CA GLN A 47 8.86 5.01 -12.97
C GLN A 47 8.83 3.84 -11.98
N GLN A 48 9.59 3.93 -10.88
CA GLN A 48 9.59 2.90 -9.84
C GLN A 48 8.19 2.71 -9.22
N TRP A 49 7.49 3.81 -8.93
CA TRP A 49 6.10 3.77 -8.46
C TRP A 49 5.15 3.05 -9.42
N ALA A 50 5.26 3.34 -10.72
CA ALA A 50 4.45 2.67 -11.74
C ALA A 50 4.74 1.16 -11.80
N THR A 51 6.02 0.79 -11.80
CA THR A 51 6.46 -0.61 -11.78
C THR A 51 5.96 -1.35 -10.54
N GLU A 52 6.06 -0.78 -9.33
CA GLU A 52 5.54 -1.39 -8.12
C GLU A 52 4.02 -1.65 -8.19
N GLY A 53 3.25 -0.69 -8.71
CA GLY A 53 1.80 -0.87 -8.88
C GLY A 53 1.43 -1.96 -9.89
N LEU A 54 2.22 -2.09 -10.95
CA LEU A 54 2.07 -3.17 -11.93
C LEU A 54 2.42 -4.54 -11.35
N GLU A 55 3.50 -4.64 -10.58
CA GLU A 55 3.88 -5.87 -9.87
C GLU A 55 2.76 -6.33 -8.94
N ILE A 56 2.18 -5.42 -8.15
CA ILE A 56 1.02 -5.71 -7.29
C ILE A 56 -0.13 -6.27 -8.13
N ALA A 57 -0.47 -5.64 -9.26
CA ALA A 57 -1.57 -6.10 -10.11
C ALA A 57 -1.34 -7.54 -10.65
N ARG A 58 -0.09 -7.89 -10.96
CA ARG A 58 0.31 -9.17 -11.57
C ARG A 58 0.38 -10.34 -10.58
N MET A 59 0.44 -10.10 -9.27
CA MET A 59 0.70 -11.16 -8.28
C MET A 59 -0.34 -12.28 -8.29
N THR A 60 -1.63 -11.96 -8.28
CA THR A 60 -2.71 -12.95 -8.29
C THR A 60 -3.91 -12.43 -9.08
N VAL A 61 -4.83 -13.32 -9.43
CA VAL A 61 -6.07 -12.99 -10.17
C VAL A 61 -6.91 -11.90 -9.50
N ARG A 62 -6.81 -11.73 -8.16
CA ARG A 62 -7.53 -10.69 -7.41
C ARG A 62 -6.63 -9.55 -6.90
N SER A 63 -5.33 -9.58 -7.16
CA SER A 63 -4.41 -8.54 -6.67
C SER A 63 -4.60 -7.20 -7.37
N TRP A 64 -5.32 -7.16 -8.49
CA TRP A 64 -5.70 -5.92 -9.16
C TRP A 64 -6.46 -4.95 -8.24
N GLU A 65 -7.23 -5.45 -7.27
CA GLU A 65 -7.91 -4.59 -6.28
C GLU A 65 -6.90 -3.84 -5.41
N ALA A 66 -5.81 -4.52 -4.98
CA ALA A 66 -4.74 -3.90 -4.22
C ALA A 66 -3.98 -2.86 -5.05
N ALA A 67 -3.74 -3.13 -6.34
CA ALA A 67 -3.11 -2.16 -7.25
C ALA A 67 -3.98 -0.92 -7.46
N ALA A 68 -5.29 -1.11 -7.63
CA ALA A 68 -6.24 0.00 -7.74
C ALA A 68 -6.23 0.87 -6.48
N GLU A 69 -6.22 0.29 -5.28
CA GLU A 69 -6.13 1.04 -4.02
C GLU A 69 -4.76 1.70 -3.83
N PHE A 70 -3.67 1.04 -4.26
CA PHE A 70 -2.33 1.60 -4.27
C PHE A 70 -2.27 2.90 -5.08
N PHE A 71 -2.76 2.90 -6.32
CA PHE A 71 -2.74 4.08 -7.18
C PHE A 71 -3.59 5.22 -6.62
N ASP A 72 -4.77 4.92 -6.09
CA ASP A 72 -5.65 5.94 -5.47
C ASP A 72 -5.00 6.57 -4.23
N ALA A 73 -4.49 5.73 -3.32
CA ALA A 73 -3.84 6.18 -2.09
C ALA A 73 -2.54 6.95 -2.34
N SER A 74 -1.83 6.63 -3.43
CA SER A 74 -0.52 7.18 -3.74
C SER A 74 -0.48 8.71 -3.77
N VAL A 75 -1.52 9.34 -4.33
CA VAL A 75 -1.59 10.82 -4.43
C VAL A 75 -1.65 11.47 -3.04
N ALA A 76 -2.46 10.90 -2.15
CA ALA A 76 -2.63 11.43 -0.80
C ALA A 76 -1.41 11.12 0.09
N VAL A 77 -0.81 9.95 -0.07
CA VAL A 77 0.36 9.52 0.70
C VAL A 77 1.62 10.26 0.26
N GLN A 78 1.81 10.51 -1.05
CA GLN A 78 2.97 11.27 -1.55
C GLN A 78 3.00 12.70 -1.00
N ARG A 79 1.82 13.30 -0.70
CA ARG A 79 1.77 14.63 -0.06
C ARG A 79 2.30 14.62 1.37
N GLN A 80 2.33 13.45 2.02
CA GLN A 80 2.69 13.27 3.42
C GLN A 80 4.09 12.66 3.59
N LEU A 81 4.57 11.91 2.59
CA LEU A 81 5.84 11.20 2.62
C LEU A 81 6.86 11.75 1.60
N PRO A 82 8.13 11.94 2.01
CA PRO A 82 9.22 12.15 1.05
C PRO A 82 9.39 10.95 0.12
N SER A 83 9.94 11.17 -1.09
CA SER A 83 10.07 10.15 -2.15
C SER A 83 10.63 8.80 -1.70
N GLY A 84 11.68 8.78 -0.89
CA GLY A 84 12.27 7.53 -0.39
C GLY A 84 11.34 6.75 0.55
N GLN A 85 10.60 7.45 1.42
CA GLN A 85 9.61 6.82 2.32
C GLN A 85 8.33 6.44 1.57
N PHE A 86 7.98 7.17 0.51
CA PHE A 86 6.88 6.84 -0.38
C PHE A 86 7.13 5.52 -1.12
N LEU A 87 8.32 5.32 -1.68
CA LEU A 87 8.67 4.03 -2.31
C LEU A 87 8.76 2.90 -1.29
N LYS A 88 9.24 3.19 -0.08
CA LYS A 88 9.24 2.22 1.01
C LYS A 88 7.82 1.78 1.37
N TRP A 89 6.91 2.73 1.53
CA TRP A 89 5.48 2.49 1.75
C TRP A 89 4.87 1.60 0.65
N ALA A 90 5.22 1.84 -0.62
CA ALA A 90 4.80 1.01 -1.74
C ALA A 90 5.28 -0.43 -1.58
N LYS A 91 6.58 -0.63 -1.36
CA LYS A 91 7.20 -1.95 -1.16
C LYS A 91 6.61 -2.73 0.02
N THR A 92 6.33 -2.05 1.13
CA THR A 92 5.67 -2.67 2.29
C THR A 92 4.28 -3.19 1.91
N GLY A 93 3.52 -2.43 1.13
CA GLY A 93 2.23 -2.87 0.59
C GLY A 93 2.34 -4.00 -0.44
N THR A 94 3.36 -3.98 -1.30
CA THR A 94 3.70 -5.08 -2.21
C THR A 94 3.94 -6.38 -1.44
N SER A 95 4.75 -6.35 -0.38
CA SER A 95 5.00 -7.53 0.46
C SER A 95 3.76 -8.01 1.23
N LEU A 96 2.85 -7.10 1.61
CA LEU A 96 1.54 -7.50 2.17
C LEU A 96 0.65 -8.18 1.12
N CYS A 97 0.78 -7.81 -0.15
CA CYS A 97 0.01 -8.40 -1.23
C CYS A 97 0.47 -9.85 -1.54
N GLU A 98 1.76 -10.13 -1.38
CA GLU A 98 2.32 -11.50 -1.46
C GLU A 98 1.68 -12.44 -0.44
N ASP A 99 1.46 -11.94 0.78
CA ASP A 99 0.78 -12.67 1.84
C ASP A 99 -0.71 -12.85 1.56
N SER A 100 -1.39 -11.74 1.27
CA SER A 100 -2.82 -11.70 1.05
C SER A 100 -3.21 -10.39 0.36
N PRO A 101 -3.82 -10.45 -0.84
CA PRO A 101 -4.31 -9.26 -1.52
C PRO A 101 -5.24 -8.40 -0.67
N SER A 102 -6.04 -9.03 0.20
CA SER A 102 -6.95 -8.32 1.10
C SER A 102 -6.24 -7.49 2.19
N LEU A 103 -5.06 -7.92 2.64
CA LEU A 103 -4.24 -7.16 3.58
C LEU A 103 -3.68 -5.91 2.91
N ALA A 104 -3.15 -6.05 1.68
CA ALA A 104 -2.65 -4.93 0.89
C ALA A 104 -3.75 -3.90 0.59
N VAL A 105 -4.95 -4.36 0.20
CA VAL A 105 -6.13 -3.49 0.02
C VAL A 105 -6.40 -2.67 1.28
N ALA A 106 -6.50 -3.33 2.46
CA ALA A 106 -6.77 -2.63 3.71
C ALA A 106 -5.65 -1.65 4.09
N TYR A 107 -4.39 -2.05 3.93
CA TYR A 107 -3.24 -1.20 4.16
C TYR A 107 -3.24 0.06 3.28
N PHE A 108 -3.40 -0.09 1.96
CA PHE A 108 -3.39 1.06 1.05
C PHE A 108 -4.57 1.98 1.29
N LYS A 109 -5.77 1.44 1.49
CA LYS A 109 -6.99 2.21 1.77
C LYS A 109 -6.89 3.01 3.08
N SER A 110 -6.29 2.45 4.12
CA SER A 110 -6.10 3.12 5.41
C SER A 110 -4.92 4.09 5.44
N SER A 111 -3.94 3.92 4.55
CA SER A 111 -2.68 4.67 4.56
C SER A 111 -2.88 6.20 4.52
N PRO A 112 -3.71 6.78 3.63
CA PRO A 112 -3.89 8.23 3.57
C PRO A 112 -4.29 8.88 4.90
N LYS A 113 -5.15 8.20 5.69
CA LYS A 113 -5.59 8.67 7.00
C LYS A 113 -4.58 8.33 8.10
N ALA A 114 -3.98 7.14 8.06
CA ALA A 114 -2.98 6.71 9.03
C ALA A 114 -1.75 7.64 9.02
N MET A 115 -1.26 8.03 7.83
CA MET A 115 -0.08 8.90 7.68
C MET A 115 -0.26 10.31 8.26
N LEU A 116 -1.50 10.75 8.57
CA LEU A 116 -1.74 12.03 9.22
C LEU A 116 -1.20 12.07 10.65
N ARG A 117 -1.10 10.90 11.30
CA ARG A 117 -0.63 10.74 12.69
C ARG A 117 0.55 9.78 12.81
N LEU A 118 0.67 8.82 11.90
CA LEU A 118 1.76 7.86 11.85
C LEU A 118 3.02 8.50 11.25
N ARG A 119 4.13 8.45 11.99
CA ARG A 119 5.41 8.93 11.46
C ARG A 119 5.94 7.95 10.39
N PRO A 120 6.59 8.44 9.32
CA PRO A 120 7.10 7.57 8.23
C PRO A 120 8.00 6.41 8.69
N ARG A 121 8.73 6.60 9.80
CA ARG A 121 9.62 5.57 10.37
C ARG A 121 8.86 4.33 10.85
N TYR A 122 7.58 4.46 11.20
CA TYR A 122 6.75 3.42 11.80
C TYR A 122 5.89 2.67 10.78
N ILE A 123 6.04 2.94 9.48
CA ILE A 123 5.23 2.31 8.43
C ILE A 123 5.42 0.79 8.43
N ASP A 124 6.66 0.32 8.53
CA ASP A 124 6.96 -1.12 8.57
C ASP A 124 6.42 -1.75 9.85
N ASP A 125 6.65 -1.10 11.00
CA ASP A 125 6.18 -1.60 12.29
C ASP A 125 4.66 -1.71 12.31
N TRP A 126 3.96 -0.69 11.79
CA TRP A 126 2.51 -0.71 11.64
C TRP A 126 2.05 -1.87 10.77
N ALA A 127 2.66 -2.06 9.60
CA ALA A 127 2.34 -3.17 8.70
C ALA A 127 2.60 -4.52 9.39
N ASN A 128 3.70 -4.66 10.12
CA ASN A 128 4.08 -5.87 10.84
C ASN A 128 3.10 -6.20 11.97
N VAL A 129 2.67 -5.22 12.77
CA VAL A 129 1.67 -5.41 13.84
C VAL A 129 0.36 -5.96 13.27
N CYS A 130 -0.14 -5.36 12.19
CA CYS A 130 -1.36 -5.83 11.55
C CYS A 130 -1.17 -7.20 10.89
N ARG A 131 -0.05 -7.44 10.22
CA ARG A 131 0.31 -8.72 9.57
C ARG A 131 0.48 -9.85 10.59
N ALA A 132 0.96 -9.58 11.81
CA ALA A 132 1.14 -10.60 12.85
C ALA A 132 -0.17 -11.31 13.24
N LEU A 133 -1.32 -10.66 13.03
CA LEU A 133 -2.64 -11.26 13.22
C LEU A 133 -3.03 -12.23 12.11
N TYR A 134 -2.38 -12.18 10.94
CA TYR A 134 -2.66 -13.04 9.81
C TYR A 134 -1.99 -14.42 9.96
N ARG A 135 -2.78 -15.48 9.78
CA ARG A 135 -2.35 -16.89 9.95
C ARG A 135 -2.72 -17.76 8.74
N GLY A 136 -2.90 -17.15 7.57
CA GLY A 136 -3.29 -17.90 6.36
C GLY A 136 -4.77 -18.29 6.29
N THR A 137 -5.60 -17.92 7.27
CA THR A 137 -7.05 -18.20 7.25
C THR A 137 -7.88 -16.96 6.96
N TRP A 138 -9.08 -17.14 6.42
CA TRP A 138 -9.99 -16.03 6.13
C TRP A 138 -10.39 -15.24 7.39
N LYS A 139 -10.54 -15.90 8.55
CA LYS A 139 -10.85 -15.25 9.83
C LYS A 139 -9.69 -14.35 10.29
N SER A 140 -8.46 -14.88 10.26
CA SER A 140 -7.26 -14.12 10.60
C SER A 140 -7.01 -12.96 9.63
N SER A 141 -7.35 -13.15 8.35
CA SER A 141 -7.29 -12.09 7.33
C SER A 141 -8.28 -10.98 7.65
N ALA A 142 -9.54 -11.33 7.97
CA ALA A 142 -10.57 -10.35 8.32
C ALA A 142 -10.18 -9.55 9.57
N LEU A 143 -9.64 -10.19 10.61
CA LEU A 143 -9.16 -9.50 11.81
C LEU A 143 -8.01 -8.52 11.49
N SER A 144 -7.02 -8.96 10.71
CA SER A 144 -5.90 -8.14 10.27
C SER A 144 -6.37 -6.92 9.45
N CYS A 145 -7.24 -7.12 8.46
CA CYS A 145 -7.84 -6.05 7.67
C CYS A 145 -8.59 -5.04 8.55
N ARG A 146 -9.35 -5.53 9.55
CA ARG A 146 -10.08 -4.66 10.48
C ARG A 146 -9.15 -3.81 11.34
N LEU A 147 -8.01 -4.35 11.76
CA LEU A 147 -7.02 -3.55 12.50
C LEU A 147 -6.40 -2.46 11.61
N PHE A 148 -6.09 -2.77 10.35
CA PHE A 148 -5.65 -1.75 9.38
C PHE A 148 -6.69 -0.64 9.21
N GLU A 149 -7.96 -0.99 9.02
CA GLU A 149 -9.08 -0.05 8.87
C GLU A 149 -9.30 0.82 10.11
N ALA A 150 -9.13 0.24 11.31
CA ALA A 150 -9.29 0.94 12.57
C ALA A 150 -8.05 1.77 12.98
N THR A 151 -6.88 1.54 12.38
CA THR A 151 -5.63 2.22 12.78
C THR A 151 -5.76 3.74 12.81
N PRO A 152 -6.30 4.43 11.79
CA PRO A 152 -6.38 5.89 11.80
C PRO A 152 -7.17 6.45 12.99
N ASP A 153 -8.23 5.75 13.39
CA ASP A 153 -9.10 6.12 14.50
C ASP A 153 -8.46 5.75 15.86
N LEU A 154 -7.75 4.63 15.93
CA LEU A 154 -7.00 4.26 17.13
C LEU A 154 -5.89 5.26 17.42
N LEU A 155 -5.16 5.71 16.39
CA LEU A 155 -4.09 6.72 16.53
C LEU A 155 -4.63 8.12 16.90
N GLU A 156 -5.94 8.36 16.91
CA GLU A 156 -6.48 9.60 17.50
C GLU A 156 -6.32 9.63 19.02
N THR A 157 -6.30 8.45 19.65
CA THR A 157 -6.37 8.28 21.11
C THR A 157 -5.14 7.60 21.69
N LEU A 158 -4.51 6.70 20.93
CA LEU A 158 -3.36 5.92 21.34
C LEU A 158 -2.08 6.49 20.73
N SER A 159 -1.00 6.45 21.50
CA SER A 159 0.35 6.55 20.95
C SER A 159 0.67 5.32 20.07
N PHE A 160 1.70 5.44 19.23
CA PHE A 160 2.11 4.32 18.39
C PHE A 160 2.58 3.10 19.21
N GLU A 161 3.23 3.33 20.35
CA GLU A 161 3.66 2.25 21.25
C GLU A 161 2.46 1.52 21.87
N GLU A 162 1.44 2.26 22.33
CA GLU A 162 0.19 1.67 22.82
C GLU A 162 -0.55 0.91 21.72
N PHE A 163 -0.53 1.39 20.47
CA PHE A 163 -1.06 0.65 19.32
C PHE A 163 -0.33 -0.67 19.10
N CYS A 164 1.00 -0.71 19.20
CA CYS A 164 1.78 -1.95 19.10
C CYS A 164 1.38 -2.94 20.20
N HIS A 165 1.32 -2.49 21.46
CA HIS A 165 0.87 -3.32 22.58
C HIS A 165 -0.57 -3.82 22.40
N PHE A 166 -1.46 -2.99 21.84
CA PHE A 166 -2.83 -3.39 21.52
C PHE A 166 -2.86 -4.49 20.46
N GLY A 167 -2.02 -4.39 19.42
CA GLY A 167 -1.88 -5.43 18.40
C GLY A 167 -1.37 -6.76 18.97
N GLU A 168 -0.35 -6.74 19.83
CA GLU A 168 0.16 -7.92 20.54
C GLU A 168 -0.92 -8.55 21.44
N PHE A 169 -1.69 -7.72 22.14
CA PHE A 169 -2.81 -8.18 22.96
C PHE A 169 -3.88 -8.88 22.11
N LEU A 170 -4.27 -8.31 20.96
CA LEU A 170 -5.18 -8.95 20.01
C LEU A 170 -4.63 -10.27 19.48
N GLU A 171 -3.33 -10.36 19.23
CA GLU A 171 -2.68 -11.58 18.78
C GLU A 171 -2.85 -12.70 19.83
N ILE A 172 -2.57 -12.41 21.09
CA ILE A 172 -2.72 -13.37 22.20
C ILE A 172 -4.17 -13.83 22.34
N LEU A 173 -5.13 -12.90 22.28
CA LEU A 173 -6.56 -13.23 22.36
C LEU A 173 -7.01 -14.10 21.18
N SER A 174 -6.56 -13.76 19.96
CA SER A 174 -6.94 -14.50 18.76
C SER A 174 -6.50 -15.96 18.85
N ARG A 175 -5.30 -16.25 19.39
CA ARG A 175 -4.79 -17.62 19.57
C ARG A 175 -5.71 -18.44 20.47
N ARG A 176 -6.12 -17.89 21.61
CA ARG A 176 -7.03 -18.57 22.55
C ARG A 176 -8.41 -18.85 21.96
N SER A 177 -8.85 -18.04 21.00
CA SER A 177 -10.14 -18.25 20.30
C SER A 177 -10.11 -19.37 19.26
N TYR A 178 -8.93 -19.85 18.84
CA TYR A 178 -8.80 -21.02 17.96
C TYR A 178 -8.75 -22.35 18.73
N ASP A 179 -8.39 -22.30 20.01
CA ASP A 179 -8.25 -23.48 20.88
C ASP A 179 -9.57 -23.95 21.54
N GLN A 180 -10.73 -23.47 21.04
CA GLN A 180 -12.07 -23.90 21.48
C GLN A 180 -12.97 -24.33 20.33
#